data_AF-A0A0Q6SFE9-F1
#
_entry.id   AF-A0A0Q6SFE9-F1
#
_cell.length_a   1.000
_cell.length_b   1.000
_cell.length_c   1.000
_cell.angle_alpha   90.00
_cell.angle_beta   90.00
_cell.angle_gamma   90.00
#
_symmetry.space_group_name_H-M   'P 1'
#
loop_
_entity.id
_entity.type
_entity.pdbx_description
1 polymer ?
#
loop_
_entity_poly.entity_id
_entity_poly.type
_entity_poly.pdbx_seq_one_letter_code
_entity_poly.pdbx_strand_id
1 'polypeptide(L)'
;MRPIGVGVVAEDMVSEREFRKTEFFNDFFPKHIGQTAVGVTITRDQGRSVLLSTATTRSDPNENREAADRLTSLAPHHSRAFKYLQAEAKHRALTEVGGSLFGSDSYVERPG
;
A
#
# COMPACT_ATOMS: atom_id res chain seq x y z
N MET A 1 3.11 10.22 14.94
CA MET A 1 2.71 9.77 13.59
C MET A 1 3.95 9.70 12.70
N ARG A 2 4.07 8.75 11.76
CA ARG A 2 5.26 8.65 10.87
C ARG A 2 5.18 9.63 9.69
N PRO A 3 6.31 10.25 9.29
CA PRO A 3 6.37 11.12 8.12
C PRO A 3 6.07 10.33 6.83
N ILE A 4 5.37 10.97 5.90
CA ILE A 4 5.08 10.41 4.58
C ILE A 4 6.35 10.49 3.74
N GLY A 5 6.63 9.44 2.99
CA GLY A 5 7.77 9.36 2.07
C GLY A 5 9.12 9.06 2.71
N VAL A 6 9.16 8.79 4.02
CA VAL A 6 10.37 8.37 4.73
C VAL A 6 10.27 6.88 5.04
N GLY A 7 11.24 6.12 4.52
CA GLY A 7 11.42 4.72 4.83
C GLY A 7 11.89 4.53 6.27
N VAL A 8 11.41 3.48 6.90
CA VAL A 8 11.71 3.13 8.30
C VAL A 8 11.93 1.63 8.43
N VAL A 9 12.73 1.23 9.41
CA VAL A 9 12.85 -0.18 9.81
C VAL A 9 11.77 -0.49 10.84
N ALA A 10 11.30 -1.74 10.92
CA ALA A 10 10.24 -2.12 11.85
C ALA A 10 10.63 -1.84 13.32
N GLU A 11 11.92 -1.90 13.63
CA GLU A 11 12.47 -1.65 14.96
C GLU A 11 12.36 -0.19 15.42
N ASP A 12 12.16 0.76 14.48
CA ASP A 12 11.79 2.14 14.82
C ASP A 12 10.35 2.24 15.38
N MET A 13 9.56 1.16 15.29
CA MET A 13 8.17 1.05 15.77
C MET A 13 8.03 0.09 16.94
N VAL A 14 8.64 -1.09 16.86
CA VAL A 14 8.58 -2.13 17.88
C VAL A 14 9.91 -2.89 17.89
N SER A 15 10.55 -2.99 19.05
CA SER A 15 11.79 -3.76 19.15
C SER A 15 11.55 -5.22 18.74
N GLU A 16 12.55 -5.87 18.14
CA GLU A 16 12.48 -7.28 17.75
C GLU A 16 11.95 -8.19 18.89
N ARG A 17 12.44 -7.98 20.11
CA ARG A 17 12.04 -8.76 21.29
C ARG A 17 10.53 -8.69 21.54
N GLU A 18 9.93 -7.51 21.41
CA GLU A 18 8.49 -7.34 21.61
C GLU A 18 7.70 -7.80 20.38
N PHE A 19 8.24 -7.57 19.18
CA PHE A 19 7.62 -8.05 17.93
C PHE A 19 7.44 -9.57 17.93
N ARG A 20 8.48 -10.31 18.34
CA ARG A 20 8.45 -11.79 18.42
C ARG A 20 7.42 -12.35 19.42
N LYS A 21 6.97 -11.54 20.38
CA LYS A 21 5.94 -11.94 21.36
C LYS A 21 4.52 -11.71 20.83
N THR A 22 4.35 -11.00 19.72
CA THR A 22 3.02 -10.70 19.18
C THR A 22 2.38 -11.93 18.56
N GLU A 23 1.06 -12.03 18.65
CA GLU A 23 0.26 -13.01 17.91
C GLU A 23 0.48 -12.84 16.40
N PHE A 24 0.54 -11.60 15.93
CA PHE A 24 0.86 -11.28 14.53
C PHE A 24 2.13 -11.99 14.05
N PHE A 25 3.23 -11.89 14.81
CA PHE A 25 4.48 -12.55 14.43
C PHE A 25 4.38 -14.08 14.46
N ASN A 26 3.72 -14.65 15.46
CA ASN A 26 3.71 -16.08 15.67
C ASN A 26 2.78 -16.82 14.70
N ASP A 27 1.65 -16.19 14.36
CA ASP A 27 0.54 -16.85 13.66
C ASP A 27 0.35 -16.33 12.23
N PHE A 28 0.71 -15.08 11.94
CA PHE A 28 0.40 -14.42 10.66
C PHE A 28 1.62 -14.00 9.85
N PHE A 29 2.74 -13.69 10.49
CA PHE A 29 3.94 -13.26 9.77
C PHE A 29 4.62 -14.46 9.10
N PRO A 30 4.74 -14.50 7.76
CA PRO A 30 5.24 -15.69 7.09
C PRO A 30 6.75 -15.85 7.33
N LYS A 31 7.13 -16.83 8.16
CA LYS A 31 8.53 -17.03 8.57
C LYS A 31 9.49 -17.33 7.41
N HIS A 32 8.96 -17.76 6.26
CA HIS A 32 9.73 -18.01 5.04
C HIS A 32 10.04 -16.75 4.23
N ILE A 33 9.35 -15.62 4.48
CA ILE A 33 9.62 -14.35 3.77
C ILE A 33 10.57 -13.43 4.51
N GLY A 34 10.83 -13.67 5.80
CA GLY A 34 11.75 -12.87 6.60
C GLY A 34 11.57 -13.02 8.11
N GLN A 35 12.28 -12.17 8.85
CA GLN A 35 12.18 -12.05 10.31
C GLN A 35 11.76 -10.65 10.77
N THR A 36 11.92 -9.65 9.90
CA THR A 36 11.51 -8.27 10.13
C THR A 36 11.08 -7.63 8.81
N ALA A 37 10.79 -6.33 8.81
CA ALA A 37 10.40 -5.60 7.62
C ALA A 37 10.94 -4.17 7.60
N VAL A 38 11.00 -3.63 6.39
CA VAL A 38 11.27 -2.22 6.11
C VAL A 38 10.07 -1.68 5.36
N GLY A 39 9.63 -0.46 5.64
CA GLY A 39 8.47 0.10 4.97
C GLY A 39 8.49 1.61 4.84
N VAL A 40 7.63 2.13 3.98
CA VAL A 40 7.42 3.57 3.75
C VAL A 40 5.94 3.86 3.63
N THR A 41 5.49 4.95 4.25
CA THR A 41 4.13 5.47 4.00
C THR A 41 4.13 6.29 2.71
N ILE A 42 3.36 5.87 1.71
CA ILE A 42 3.30 6.51 0.38
C ILE A 42 2.29 7.65 0.35
N THR A 43 1.10 7.43 0.90
CA THR A 43 0.06 8.46 1.04
C THR A 43 -0.68 8.27 2.36
N ARG A 44 -1.25 9.38 2.83
CA ARG A 44 -2.22 9.39 3.92
C ARG A 44 -3.25 10.46 3.62
N ASP A 45 -4.50 10.06 3.50
CA ASP A 45 -5.59 10.96 3.17
C ASP A 45 -6.91 10.44 3.76
N GLN A 46 -7.71 11.32 4.34
CA GLN A 46 -9.06 11.02 4.88
C GLN A 46 -9.16 9.71 5.69
N GLY A 47 -8.22 9.49 6.61
CA GLY A 47 -8.18 8.28 7.45
C GLY A 47 -7.67 7.00 6.77
N ARG A 48 -7.31 7.07 5.48
CA ARG A 48 -6.72 5.97 4.71
C ARG A 48 -5.22 6.18 4.57
N SER A 49 -4.45 5.10 4.66
CA SER A 49 -3.00 5.12 4.42
C SER A 49 -2.64 4.03 3.44
N VAL A 50 -1.69 4.33 2.56
CA VAL A 50 -1.05 3.34 1.70
C VAL A 50 0.41 3.24 2.11
N LEU A 51 0.83 2.02 2.41
CA LEU A 51 2.19 1.71 2.80
C LEU A 51 2.75 0.65 1.85
N LEU A 52 4.03 0.76 1.56
CA LEU A 52 4.80 -0.28 0.91
C LEU A 52 5.77 -0.84 1.95
N SER A 53 5.70 -2.14 2.19
CA SER A 53 6.61 -2.84 3.11
C SER A 53 7.23 -4.05 2.43
N THR A 54 8.51 -4.28 2.70
CA THR A 54 9.28 -5.44 2.24
C THR A 54 9.79 -6.19 3.46
N ALA A 55 9.53 -7.49 3.53
CA ALA A 55 10.12 -8.35 4.54
C ALA A 55 11.62 -8.55 4.25
N THR A 56 12.42 -8.68 5.31
CA THR A 56 13.86 -8.93 5.19
C THR A 56 14.27 -10.12 6.05
N THR A 57 15.31 -10.83 5.61
CA THR A 57 15.91 -11.94 6.36
C THR A 57 17.01 -11.48 7.30
N ARG A 58 17.43 -10.21 7.23
CA ARG A 58 18.47 -9.62 8.07
C ARG A 58 17.86 -9.16 9.39
N SER A 59 18.42 -9.61 10.50
CA SER A 59 17.94 -9.25 11.84
C SER A 59 18.55 -7.95 12.38
N ASP A 60 19.71 -7.50 11.86
CA ASP A 60 20.30 -6.23 12.27
C ASP A 60 19.56 -5.04 11.61
N PRO A 61 18.95 -4.14 12.40
CA PRO A 61 18.28 -2.95 11.88
C PRO A 61 19.20 -2.03 11.08
N ASN A 62 20.50 -1.99 11.40
CA ASN A 62 21.47 -1.16 10.67
C ASN A 62 21.67 -1.67 9.25
N GLU A 63 21.70 -2.99 9.05
CA GLU A 63 21.81 -3.60 7.72
C GLU A 63 20.54 -3.42 6.87
N ASN A 64 19.41 -3.15 7.53
CA ASN A 64 18.13 -2.86 6.89
C ASN A 64 17.93 -1.36 6.60
N ARG A 65 18.75 -0.48 7.19
CA ARG A 65 18.64 0.98 6.99
C ARG A 65 18.86 1.37 5.53
N GLU A 66 19.79 0.71 4.83
CA GLU A 66 20.01 0.94 3.40
C GLU A 66 18.74 0.67 2.57
N ALA A 67 17.98 -0.37 2.90
CA ALA A 67 16.70 -0.65 2.24
C ALA A 67 15.66 0.45 2.54
N ALA A 68 15.67 1.00 3.75
CA ALA A 68 14.78 2.10 4.15
C ALA A 68 15.11 3.37 3.36
N ASP A 69 16.39 3.67 3.18
CA ASP A 69 16.85 4.82 2.39
C ASP A 69 16.47 4.67 0.91
N ARG A 70 16.56 3.45 0.37
CA ARG A 70 16.07 3.15 -0.99
C ARG A 70 14.56 3.31 -1.12
N LEU A 71 13.78 2.86 -0.13
CA LEU A 71 12.33 3.09 -0.14
C LEU A 71 11.98 4.58 -0.03
N THR A 72 12.77 5.36 0.72
CA THR A 72 12.65 6.82 0.80
C THR A 72 12.85 7.47 -0.57
N SER A 73 13.93 7.12 -1.27
CA SER A 73 14.22 7.70 -2.59
C SER A 73 13.16 7.33 -3.64
N LEU A 74 12.58 6.12 -3.54
CA LEU A 74 11.53 5.66 -4.43
C LEU A 74 10.12 6.19 -4.07
N ALA A 75 9.90 6.64 -2.84
CA ALA A 75 8.59 7.09 -2.36
C ALA A 75 7.86 8.10 -3.28
N PRO A 76 8.51 9.15 -3.84
CA PRO A 76 7.83 10.06 -4.76
C PRO A 76 7.38 9.38 -6.05
N HIS A 77 8.10 8.36 -6.53
CA HIS A 77 7.74 7.59 -7.72
C HIS A 77 6.53 6.70 -7.45
N HIS A 78 6.53 5.97 -6.34
CA HIS A 78 5.39 5.18 -5.88
C HIS A 78 4.14 6.04 -5.65
N SER A 79 4.30 7.24 -5.08
CA SER A 79 3.19 8.18 -4.89
C SER A 79 2.55 8.60 -6.20
N ARG A 80 3.36 8.91 -7.23
CA ARG A 80 2.85 9.24 -8.57
C ARG A 80 2.13 8.07 -9.23
N ALA A 81 2.74 6.88 -9.20
CA ALA A 81 2.13 5.67 -9.75
C ALA A 81 0.78 5.37 -9.07
N PHE A 82 0.72 5.46 -7.74
CA PHE A 82 -0.52 5.23 -7.00
C PHE A 82 -1.60 6.26 -7.31
N LYS A 83 -1.23 7.55 -7.43
CA LYS A 83 -2.17 8.61 -7.84
C LYS A 83 -2.73 8.37 -9.25
N TYR A 84 -1.88 7.94 -10.18
CA TYR A 84 -2.29 7.59 -11.54
C TYR A 84 -3.32 6.45 -11.53
N LEU A 85 -3.01 5.35 -10.83
CA LEU A 85 -3.92 4.19 -10.74
C LEU A 85 -5.27 4.56 -10.10
N GLN A 86 -5.26 5.40 -9.06
CA GLN A 86 -6.50 5.88 -8.45
C GLN A 86 -7.31 6.76 -9.41
N ALA A 87 -6.67 7.64 -10.18
CA ALA A 87 -7.36 8.47 -11.16
C ALA A 87 -7.97 7.62 -12.28
N GLU A 88 -7.24 6.61 -12.76
CA GLU A 88 -7.71 5.69 -13.79
C GLU A 88 -8.90 4.84 -13.30
N ALA A 89 -8.83 4.32 -12.07
CA ALA A 89 -9.93 3.56 -11.47
C ALA A 89 -11.20 4.41 -11.32
N LYS A 90 -11.06 5.67 -10.90
CA LYS A 90 -12.18 6.63 -10.84
C LYS A 90 -12.76 6.90 -12.23
N HIS A 91 -11.91 7.09 -13.24
CA HIS A 91 -12.35 7.32 -14.61
C HIS A 91 -13.14 6.12 -15.15
N ARG A 92 -12.63 4.89 -14.97
CA ARG A 92 -13.34 3.66 -15.37
C ARG A 92 -14.70 3.52 -14.69
N ALA A 93 -14.78 3.75 -13.38
CA ALA A 93 -16.04 3.70 -12.64
C ALA A 93 -17.06 4.73 -13.15
N LEU A 94 -16.63 5.95 -13.49
CA LEU A 94 -17.49 6.97 -14.07
C LEU A 94 -17.99 6.59 -15.48
N THR A 95 -17.12 6.03 -16.33
CA THR A 95 -17.52 5.55 -17.66
C THR A 95 -18.55 4.41 -17.57
N GLU A 96 -18.37 3.47 -16.64
CA GLU A 96 -19.29 2.35 -16.42
C GLU A 96 -20.66 2.84 -15.92
N VAL A 97 -20.67 3.73 -14.93
CA VAL A 97 -21.91 4.34 -14.42
C VAL A 97 -22.62 5.15 -15.51
N GLY A 98 -21.89 5.94 -16.30
CA GLY A 98 -22.44 6.66 -17.43
C GLY A 98 -23.02 5.72 -18.49
N GLY A 99 -22.29 4.67 -18.86
CA GLY A 99 -22.76 3.66 -19.82
C GLY A 99 -24.01 2.92 -19.35
N SER A 100 -24.11 2.61 -18.06
CA SER A 100 -25.29 1.98 -17.46
C SER A 100 -26.49 2.92 -17.39
N LEU A 101 -26.29 4.21 -17.15
CA LEU A 101 -27.35 5.23 -17.10
C LEU A 101 -27.94 5.52 -18.48
N PHE A 102 -27.13 5.45 -19.53
CA PHE A 102 -27.60 5.70 -20.91
C PHE A 102 -28.00 4.43 -21.67
N GLY A 103 -27.83 3.24 -21.06
CA GLY A 103 -28.19 1.95 -21.64
C GLY A 103 -29.61 1.46 -21.36
N SER A 104 -30.39 2.15 -20.53
CA SER A 104 -31.73 1.72 -20.11
C SER A 104 -32.91 2.25 -20.94
N ASP A 105 -32.66 3.11 -21.94
CA ASP A 105 -33.73 3.80 -22.71
C ASP A 105 -34.00 3.24 -24.12
N SER A 106 -33.45 2.09 -24.49
CA SER A 106 -33.79 1.45 -25.78
C SER A 106 -34.87 0.37 -25.63
N TYR A 107 -36.08 0.76 -25.22
CA TYR A 107 -37.29 0.00 -25.54
C TYR A 107 -37.90 0.61 -26.81
N VAL A 108 -37.53 0.06 -27.97
CA VAL A 108 -38.14 0.42 -29.25
C VAL A 108 -39.52 -0.25 -29.30
N GLU A 109 -40.59 0.54 -29.14
CA GLU A 109 -41.93 0.13 -29.54
C GLU A 109 -41.90 -0.28 -31.02
N ARG A 110 -42.28 -1.53 -31.31
CA ARG A 110 -42.62 -1.95 -32.66
C ARG A 110 -44.08 -1.54 -32.91
N PRO A 111 -44.40 -0.70 -33.90
CA PRO A 111 -45.78 -0.55 -34.34
C PRO A 111 -46.22 -1.85 -35.04
N GLY A 112 -47.47 -2.23 -34.78
CA GLY A 112 -48.09 -3.50 -35.18
C GLY A 112 -48.35 -3.67 -36.67
#